data_AF-A0A1Z3NCG4-F1
#
_entry.id   AF-A0A1Z3NCG4-F1
#
_cell.length_a   1.000
_cell.length_b   1.000
_cell.length_c   1.000
_cell.angle_alpha   90.00
_cell.angle_beta   90.00
_cell.angle_gamma   90.00
#
_symmetry.space_group_name_H-M   'P 1'
#
loop_
_entity.id
_entity.type
_entity.pdbx_description
1 polymer ?
#
loop_
_entity_poly.entity_id
_entity_poly.type
_entity_poly.pdbx_seq_one_letter_code
_entity_poly.pdbx_strand_id
1 'polypeptide(L)'
;MKALIYLISLLFVGTNQAYAWEAFYVLKPDELRFSKAKSSWSQEATPTDCRARLKEIACIVNPIQDPKESRRCQPGSEAMAPALERIYDVIPAKLQQTFCTMKVIFIENDTEVLGYAGVLAWDSNSQPQGSFMGLRRALLEQNYDATSVIGWKEQKAFGLTPPPFVHLPEGPRSSIVLPNSLSALHYVIVHEIGHILDFSNKANDFICPAGEACAPVNNPDDFLKMIPAPNSWTALSWQSPMKPKDLQTFPLWSKLCFYDCKEQLSVADMEDFYRQLAPTDFISTYAAVSPWEDFAESLTFHVMAQHEDFEYQIQTPFASYDLKKKWDGLGIKKIWMQDFLNRDLKYPTPLK
;
A
#
# COMPACT_ATOMS: atom_id res chain seq x y z
N MET A 1 -29.55 1.96 16.55
CA MET A 1 -29.85 3.30 16.00
C MET A 1 -28.67 3.68 15.11
N LYS A 2 -28.95 3.83 13.80
CA LYS A 2 -27.95 4.02 12.75
C LYS A 2 -27.36 5.44 12.86
N ALA A 3 -26.05 5.55 13.00
CA ALA A 3 -25.35 6.83 13.01
C ALA A 3 -25.24 7.36 11.58
N LEU A 4 -25.69 8.60 11.41
CA LEU A 4 -25.77 9.34 10.16
C LEU A 4 -24.41 10.02 9.93
N ILE A 5 -23.67 9.57 8.90
CA ILE A 5 -22.41 10.16 8.46
C ILE A 5 -22.73 11.41 7.64
N TYR A 6 -22.26 12.58 8.07
CA TYR A 6 -22.26 13.79 7.26
C TYR A 6 -21.06 13.76 6.31
N LEU A 7 -21.27 13.17 5.13
CA LEU A 7 -20.40 13.32 3.98
C LEU A 7 -20.82 14.59 3.23
N ILE A 8 -19.88 15.50 2.98
CA ILE A 8 -20.14 16.65 2.10
C ILE A 8 -20.42 16.09 0.70
N SER A 9 -21.71 16.06 0.36
CA SER A 9 -22.23 15.63 -0.94
C SER A 9 -22.05 16.77 -1.93
N LEU A 10 -21.02 16.70 -2.76
CA LEU A 10 -21.03 17.38 -4.05
C LEU A 10 -21.86 16.51 -5.00
N LEU A 11 -23.07 16.97 -5.29
CA LEU A 11 -23.98 16.44 -6.30
C LEU A 11 -23.31 16.55 -7.69
N PHE A 12 -22.63 15.49 -8.12
CA PHE A 12 -22.35 15.25 -9.53
C PHE A 12 -23.15 14.04 -10.00
N VAL A 13 -24.21 14.34 -10.74
CA VAL A 13 -24.97 13.37 -11.54
C VAL A 13 -24.13 13.06 -12.77
N GLY A 14 -23.59 11.85 -12.84
CA GLY A 14 -23.13 11.25 -14.10
C GLY A 14 -21.62 11.18 -14.31
N THR A 15 -20.94 10.29 -13.58
CA THR A 15 -20.05 9.25 -14.14
C THR A 15 -19.83 8.16 -13.08
N ASN A 16 -19.91 6.91 -13.51
CA ASN A 16 -19.78 5.73 -12.66
C ASN A 16 -18.32 5.50 -12.26
N GLN A 17 -18.10 4.95 -11.06
CA GLN A 17 -16.84 4.57 -10.42
C GLN A 17 -16.28 5.61 -9.44
N ALA A 18 -16.71 5.48 -8.18
CA ALA A 18 -15.93 5.99 -7.05
C ALA A 18 -14.75 5.04 -6.88
N TYR A 19 -13.61 5.43 -7.44
CA TYR A 19 -12.36 4.69 -7.28
C TYR A 19 -11.70 5.05 -5.95
N ALA A 20 -10.90 4.11 -5.43
CA ALA A 20 -10.22 4.09 -4.14
C ALA A 20 -9.22 5.24 -3.84
N TRP A 21 -9.34 6.39 -4.50
CA TRP A 21 -8.54 7.59 -4.23
C TRP A 21 -8.75 8.14 -2.82
N GLU A 22 -9.91 7.90 -2.21
CA GLU A 22 -10.19 8.31 -0.83
C GLU A 22 -9.38 7.54 0.23
N ALA A 23 -8.65 6.49 -0.15
CA ALA A 23 -7.76 5.74 0.75
C ALA A 23 -6.27 6.10 0.63
N PHE A 24 -5.88 7.00 -0.29
CA PHE A 24 -4.63 7.74 -0.11
C PHE A 24 -4.88 8.75 1.01
N TYR A 25 -4.59 8.32 2.24
CA TYR A 25 -4.56 9.18 3.41
C TYR A 25 -3.46 10.24 3.24
N VAL A 26 -3.69 11.26 2.42
CA VAL A 26 -3.16 12.59 2.69
C VAL A 26 -4.02 13.12 3.83
N LEU A 27 -3.79 12.59 5.04
CA LEU A 27 -4.32 13.22 6.25
C LEU A 27 -3.83 14.66 6.20
N LYS A 28 -4.73 15.64 6.25
CA LYS A 28 -4.30 17.03 6.16
C LYS A 28 -3.36 17.31 7.33
N PRO A 29 -2.28 18.10 7.15
CA PRO A 29 -1.31 18.37 8.22
C PRO A 29 -1.93 18.91 9.51
N ASP A 30 -3.09 19.58 9.41
CA ASP A 30 -3.86 20.13 10.53
C ASP A 30 -4.83 19.15 11.21
N GLU A 31 -5.14 18.02 10.55
CA GLU A 31 -5.92 16.89 11.08
C GLU A 31 -5.02 15.93 11.87
N LEU A 32 -3.74 15.82 11.49
CA LEU A 32 -2.70 15.18 12.28
C LEU A 32 -2.12 16.16 13.33
N ARG A 33 -2.93 16.54 14.31
CA ARG A 33 -2.40 17.24 15.49
C ARG A 33 -1.61 16.24 16.34
N PHE A 34 -0.30 16.17 16.12
CA PHE A 34 0.58 15.39 16.98
C PHE A 34 0.78 16.13 18.30
N SER A 35 0.29 15.54 19.39
CA SER A 35 0.82 15.88 20.71
C SER A 35 1.32 14.60 21.37
N LYS A 36 2.56 14.19 21.08
CA LYS A 36 3.37 13.71 22.19
C LYS A 36 3.38 14.87 23.18
N ALA A 37 3.24 14.61 24.48
CA ALA A 37 3.44 15.66 25.49
C ALA A 37 4.69 16.48 25.10
N LYS A 38 4.68 17.80 25.34
CA LYS A 38 5.68 18.79 24.95
C LYS A 38 7.16 18.48 25.32
N SER A 39 7.53 17.26 25.66
CA SER A 39 8.89 16.75 25.56
C SER A 39 9.28 16.62 24.08
N SER A 40 9.79 17.72 23.53
CA SER A 40 10.88 17.75 22.55
C SER A 40 10.95 16.54 21.60
N TRP A 41 10.25 16.60 20.47
CA TRP A 41 10.87 16.06 19.26
C TRP A 41 12.04 16.99 18.97
N SER A 42 13.22 16.67 19.52
CA SER A 42 14.42 17.45 19.25
C SER A 42 14.64 17.48 17.74
N GLN A 43 15.07 18.62 17.22
CA GLN A 43 15.64 18.74 15.88
C GLN A 43 17.00 18.03 15.82
N GLU A 44 17.07 16.80 16.32
CA GLU A 44 18.27 15.99 16.27
C GLU A 44 18.56 15.60 14.84
N ALA A 45 19.85 15.58 14.51
CA ALA A 45 20.36 15.09 13.24
C ALA A 45 19.74 13.71 12.94
N THR A 46 19.53 13.39 11.66
CA THR A 46 19.03 12.08 11.23
C THR A 46 19.76 11.00 12.03
N PRO A 47 19.05 10.22 12.87
CA PRO A 47 19.71 9.28 13.75
C PRO A 47 20.56 8.33 12.91
N THR A 48 21.82 8.16 13.31
CA THR A 48 22.74 7.24 12.63
C THR A 48 22.29 5.79 12.76
N ASP A 49 21.40 5.48 13.71
CA ASP A 49 20.84 4.16 13.94
C ASP A 49 19.32 4.14 13.72
N CYS A 50 18.91 3.69 12.53
CA CYS A 50 17.52 3.64 12.11
C CYS A 50 16.73 2.55 12.82
N ARG A 51 17.42 1.52 13.32
CA ARG A 51 16.81 0.42 14.09
C ARG A 51 16.38 0.92 15.46
N ALA A 52 17.23 1.68 16.15
CA ALA A 52 16.92 2.25 17.46
C ALA A 52 15.67 3.17 17.44
N ARG A 53 15.45 3.88 16.32
CA ARG A 53 14.28 4.76 16.14
C ARG A 53 12.94 4.03 16.19
N LEU A 54 12.88 2.74 15.83
CA LEU A 54 11.63 1.99 15.77
C LEU A 54 10.86 2.03 17.08
N LYS A 55 11.59 2.00 18.22
CA LYS A 55 11.02 2.14 19.55
C LYS A 55 10.39 3.51 19.81
N GLU A 56 10.94 4.56 19.22
CA GLU A 56 10.51 5.94 19.44
C GLU A 56 9.30 6.34 18.59
N ILE A 57 9.22 5.77 17.38
CA ILE A 57 8.22 6.09 16.35
C ILE A 57 7.02 5.13 16.38
N ALA A 58 7.11 3.97 17.04
CA ALA A 58 5.96 3.10 17.27
C ALA A 58 4.93 3.80 18.17
N CYS A 59 3.66 3.80 17.74
CA CYS A 59 2.60 4.57 18.36
C CYS A 59 1.27 3.82 18.30
N ILE A 60 0.91 3.13 19.39
CA ILE A 60 -0.42 2.51 19.52
C ILE A 60 -1.46 3.60 19.57
N VAL A 61 -2.48 3.47 18.73
CA VAL A 61 -3.54 4.47 18.56
C VAL A 61 -4.90 3.79 18.53
N ASN A 62 -5.92 4.55 18.95
CA ASN A 62 -7.30 4.14 18.76
C ASN A 62 -7.73 4.35 17.30
N PRO A 63 -8.76 3.60 16.86
CA PRO A 63 -9.42 3.88 15.59
C PRO A 63 -9.85 5.34 15.53
N ILE A 64 -9.74 5.95 14.36
CA ILE A 64 -10.16 7.34 14.14
C ILE A 64 -11.69 7.39 14.27
N GLN A 65 -12.19 8.05 15.32
CA GLN A 65 -13.64 8.28 15.51
C GLN A 65 -14.07 9.61 14.89
N ASP A 66 -13.21 10.63 14.96
CA ASP A 66 -13.37 11.92 14.30
C ASP A 66 -12.05 12.27 13.57
N PRO A 67 -12.07 12.58 12.26
CA PRO A 67 -10.89 13.02 11.50
C PRO A 67 -10.13 14.21 12.11
N LYS A 68 -10.78 15.01 12.98
CA LYS A 68 -10.16 16.16 13.66
C LYS A 68 -9.45 15.81 14.96
N GLU A 69 -9.55 14.57 15.43
CA GLU A 69 -8.93 14.15 16.68
C GLU A 69 -7.41 14.03 16.55
N SER A 70 -6.73 14.63 17.53
CA SER A 70 -5.30 14.42 17.75
C SER A 70 -5.03 12.96 18.10
N ARG A 71 -4.33 12.24 17.21
CA ARG A 71 -3.91 10.85 17.44
C ARG A 71 -2.75 10.83 18.42
N ARG A 72 -3.04 10.57 19.71
CA ARG A 72 -2.03 10.46 20.77
C ARG A 72 -1.57 9.01 20.93
N CYS A 73 -0.27 8.80 21.02
CA CYS A 73 0.29 7.48 21.32
C CYS A 73 -0.14 7.03 22.72
N GLN A 74 -0.59 5.79 22.82
CA GLN A 74 -0.93 5.16 24.08
C GLN A 74 0.33 4.75 24.86
N PRO A 75 0.29 4.72 26.20
CA PRO A 75 1.38 4.14 27.00
C PRO A 75 1.70 2.70 26.58
N GLY A 76 2.98 2.32 26.60
CA GLY A 76 3.42 0.98 26.23
C GLY A 76 3.59 0.74 24.73
N SER A 77 3.49 1.79 23.89
CA SER A 77 3.70 1.68 22.43
C SER A 77 5.07 1.11 22.06
N GLU A 78 6.09 1.37 22.88
CA GLU A 78 7.45 0.87 22.73
C GLU A 78 7.54 -0.66 22.77
N ALA A 79 6.54 -1.35 23.34
CA ALA A 79 6.49 -2.81 23.38
C ALA A 79 6.27 -3.43 21.98
N MET A 80 5.86 -2.65 20.99
CA MET A 80 5.69 -3.10 19.60
C MET A 80 7.01 -3.12 18.82
N ALA A 81 8.05 -2.44 19.31
CA ALA A 81 9.34 -2.31 18.63
C ALA A 81 10.01 -3.65 18.29
N PRO A 82 10.03 -4.69 19.16
CA PRO A 82 10.71 -5.94 18.84
C PRO A 82 10.18 -6.65 17.59
N ALA A 83 8.88 -6.54 17.28
CA ALA A 83 8.33 -7.09 16.05
C ALA A 83 8.83 -6.32 14.82
N LEU A 84 8.87 -4.99 14.90
CA LEU A 84 9.37 -4.12 13.84
C LEU A 84 10.88 -4.30 13.62
N GLU A 85 11.66 -4.40 14.69
CA GLU A 85 13.12 -4.64 14.63
C GLU A 85 13.45 -5.97 13.94
N ARG A 86 12.68 -7.03 14.21
CA ARG A 86 12.85 -8.31 13.50
C ARG A 86 12.59 -8.19 12.00
N ILE A 87 11.65 -7.34 11.58
CA ILE A 87 11.43 -7.06 10.15
C ILE A 87 12.57 -6.20 9.58
N TYR A 88 12.99 -5.16 10.31
CA TYR A 88 14.15 -4.35 9.94
C TYR A 88 15.37 -5.22 9.63
N ASP A 89 15.64 -6.22 10.47
CA ASP A 89 16.81 -7.09 10.37
C ASP A 89 16.78 -8.01 9.12
N VAL A 90 15.62 -8.23 8.49
CA VAL A 90 15.47 -9.14 7.32
C VAL A 90 15.18 -8.43 6.00
N ILE A 91 14.76 -7.16 6.01
CA ILE A 91 14.56 -6.40 4.77
C ILE A 91 15.89 -5.86 4.20
N PRO A 92 15.98 -5.59 2.88
CA PRO A 92 17.18 -5.02 2.28
C PRO A 92 17.61 -3.69 2.92
N ALA A 93 18.93 -3.46 3.04
CA ALA A 93 19.49 -2.27 3.68
C ALA A 93 19.00 -0.94 3.09
N LYS A 94 18.70 -0.89 1.78
CA LYS A 94 18.10 0.31 1.16
C LYS A 94 16.68 0.56 1.69
N LEU A 95 15.88 -0.47 1.95
CA LEU A 95 14.54 -0.30 2.49
C LEU A 95 14.56 0.07 3.98
N GLN A 96 15.54 -0.42 4.74
CA GLN A 96 15.77 -0.04 6.14
C GLN A 96 15.89 1.48 6.31
N GLN A 97 16.44 2.19 5.32
CA GLN A 97 16.64 3.64 5.37
C GLN A 97 15.33 4.43 5.50
N THR A 98 14.20 3.86 5.05
CA THR A 98 12.88 4.46 5.22
C THR A 98 12.54 4.69 6.70
N PHE A 99 13.00 3.81 7.59
CA PHE A 99 12.81 3.97 9.04
C PHE A 99 13.68 5.07 9.67
N CYS A 100 14.72 5.56 8.99
CA CYS A 100 15.55 6.67 9.49
C CYS A 100 14.85 8.03 9.40
N THR A 101 13.87 8.17 8.49
CA THR A 101 13.19 9.45 8.23
C THR A 101 11.70 9.42 8.54
N MET A 102 11.11 8.22 8.63
CA MET A 102 9.72 8.05 9.07
C MET A 102 9.49 8.69 10.43
N LYS A 103 8.35 9.36 10.59
CA LYS A 103 8.02 10.09 11.83
C LYS A 103 7.22 9.24 12.81
N VAL A 104 6.35 8.37 12.31
CA VAL A 104 5.48 7.55 13.15
C VAL A 104 5.05 6.28 12.43
N ILE A 105 4.99 5.18 13.17
CA ILE A 105 4.32 3.95 12.80
C ILE A 105 3.10 3.83 13.72
N PHE A 106 1.91 4.10 13.18
CA PHE A 106 0.65 3.94 13.87
C PHE A 106 0.33 2.45 14.00
N ILE A 107 0.14 1.98 15.23
CA ILE A 107 -0.27 0.61 15.52
C ILE A 107 -1.76 0.65 15.84
N GLU A 108 -2.56 0.29 14.84
CA GLU A 108 -4.01 0.40 14.85
C GLU A 108 -4.64 -0.74 15.65
N ASN A 109 -5.32 -0.40 16.75
CA ASN A 109 -6.02 -1.38 17.58
C ASN A 109 -7.11 -2.14 16.81
N ASP A 110 -7.86 -1.44 15.96
CA ASP A 110 -8.91 -2.04 15.15
C ASP A 110 -9.05 -1.27 13.81
N THR A 111 -8.80 -1.98 12.72
CA THR A 111 -8.90 -1.43 11.35
C THR A 111 -9.18 -2.55 10.36
N GLU A 112 -9.91 -2.23 9.30
CA GLU A 112 -10.24 -3.19 8.24
C GLU A 112 -9.09 -3.44 7.26
N VAL A 113 -8.17 -2.48 7.15
CA VAL A 113 -6.98 -2.57 6.31
C VAL A 113 -5.83 -3.26 7.05
N LEU A 114 -4.87 -3.83 6.32
CA LEU A 114 -3.68 -4.46 6.92
C LEU A 114 -2.61 -3.43 7.28
N GLY A 115 -2.46 -2.44 6.41
CA GLY A 115 -1.55 -1.32 6.55
C GLY A 115 -1.98 -0.19 5.64
N TYR A 116 -1.33 0.95 5.81
CA TYR A 116 -1.41 2.10 4.92
C TYR A 116 -0.16 2.96 5.10
N ALA A 117 0.16 3.78 4.11
CA ALA A 117 1.28 4.72 4.20
C ALA A 117 0.87 6.10 3.68
N GLY A 118 1.57 7.12 4.16
CA GLY A 118 1.33 8.48 3.72
C GLY A 118 2.48 9.42 4.03
N VAL A 119 2.31 10.65 3.55
CA VAL A 119 3.22 11.77 3.81
C VAL A 119 2.54 12.78 4.72
N LEU A 120 3.33 13.44 5.58
CA LEU A 120 2.77 14.41 6.52
C LEU A 120 2.57 15.78 5.91
N ALA A 121 3.46 16.19 5.02
CA ALA A 121 3.38 17.46 4.30
C ALA A 121 4.12 17.37 2.97
N TRP A 122 3.85 18.33 2.09
CA TRP A 122 4.57 18.56 0.85
C TRP A 122 5.17 19.97 0.89
N ASP A 123 6.42 20.12 0.47
CA ASP A 123 7.03 21.44 0.35
C ASP A 123 6.59 22.17 -0.95
N SER A 124 7.06 23.41 -1.12
CA SER A 124 6.74 24.21 -2.31
C SER A 124 7.25 23.61 -3.63
N ASN A 125 8.15 22.63 -3.57
CA ASN A 125 8.71 21.91 -4.73
C ASN A 125 8.08 20.52 -4.90
N SER A 126 6.94 20.26 -4.22
CA SER A 126 6.27 18.95 -4.21
C SER A 126 7.19 17.82 -3.76
N GLN A 127 8.12 18.09 -2.84
CA GLN A 127 8.89 17.05 -2.15
C GLN A 127 8.19 16.67 -0.84
N PRO A 128 8.11 15.37 -0.51
CA PRO A 128 7.47 14.94 0.72
C PRO A 128 8.32 15.30 1.94
N GLN A 129 7.65 15.84 2.96
CA GLN A 129 8.20 16.17 4.26
C GLN A 129 7.55 15.30 5.33
N GLY A 130 8.33 14.35 5.85
CA GLY A 130 7.90 13.33 6.79
C GLY A 130 6.98 12.28 6.14
N SER A 131 7.08 11.05 6.64
CA SER A 131 6.16 9.97 6.30
C SER A 131 5.64 9.29 7.55
N PHE A 132 4.55 8.58 7.37
CA PHE A 132 3.99 7.66 8.35
C PHE A 132 3.59 6.34 7.69
N MET A 133 3.50 5.32 8.53
CA MET A 133 2.92 4.03 8.19
C MET A 133 1.87 3.71 9.26
N GLY A 134 0.74 3.13 8.87
CA GLY A 134 -0.19 2.48 9.77
C GLY A 134 -0.12 0.98 9.58
N LEU A 135 -0.20 0.23 10.68
CA LEU A 135 -0.18 -1.22 10.70
C LEU A 135 -1.26 -1.73 11.65
N ARG A 136 -1.98 -2.78 11.24
CA ARG A 136 -2.92 -3.45 12.12
C ARG A 136 -2.17 -4.15 13.27
N ARG A 137 -2.51 -3.81 14.52
CA ARG A 137 -1.86 -4.30 15.74
C ARG A 137 -1.72 -5.83 15.80
N ALA A 138 -2.75 -6.54 15.38
CA ALA A 138 -2.77 -8.00 15.37
C ALA A 138 -1.59 -8.62 14.60
N LEU A 139 -1.07 -7.94 13.55
CA LEU A 139 0.09 -8.42 12.79
C LEU A 139 1.40 -8.39 13.61
N LEU A 140 1.50 -7.48 14.58
CA LEU A 140 2.68 -7.33 15.44
C LEU A 140 2.64 -8.26 16.65
N GLU A 141 1.44 -8.54 17.17
CA GLU A 141 1.27 -9.30 18.41
C GLU A 141 1.12 -10.80 18.21
N GLN A 142 0.50 -11.21 17.10
CA GLN A 142 0.04 -12.60 16.93
C GLN A 142 0.88 -13.38 15.92
N ASN A 143 1.91 -12.75 15.31
CA ASN A 143 2.83 -13.35 14.34
C ASN A 143 2.10 -14.16 13.25
N TYR A 144 1.01 -13.61 12.70
CA TYR A 144 0.26 -14.29 11.65
C TYR A 144 1.15 -14.56 10.43
N ASP A 145 0.93 -15.71 9.81
CA ASP A 145 1.60 -16.06 8.57
C ASP A 145 0.96 -15.36 7.36
N ALA A 146 1.75 -15.17 6.30
CA ALA A 146 1.32 -14.49 5.08
C ALA A 146 0.14 -15.21 4.39
N THR A 147 0.07 -16.55 4.45
CA THR A 147 -1.04 -17.30 3.85
C THR A 147 -2.36 -16.90 4.48
N SER A 148 -2.44 -16.93 5.80
CA SER A 148 -3.64 -16.55 6.56
C SER A 148 -4.06 -15.12 6.26
N VAL A 149 -3.13 -14.17 6.32
CA VAL A 149 -3.42 -12.73 6.22
C VAL A 149 -3.73 -12.28 4.80
N ILE A 150 -2.86 -12.60 3.85
CA ILE A 150 -3.01 -12.14 2.48
C ILE A 150 -4.13 -12.92 1.79
N GLY A 151 -4.28 -14.21 2.07
CA GLY A 151 -5.43 -14.98 1.58
C GLY A 151 -6.77 -14.47 2.11
N TRP A 152 -6.85 -14.05 3.38
CA TRP A 152 -8.04 -13.40 3.91
C TRP A 152 -8.37 -12.09 3.17
N LYS A 153 -7.35 -11.25 2.90
CA LYS A 153 -7.53 -10.02 2.12
C LYS A 153 -7.98 -10.33 0.69
N GLU A 154 -7.40 -11.35 0.07
CA GLU A 154 -7.72 -11.80 -1.29
C GLU A 154 -9.21 -12.18 -1.44
N GLN A 155 -9.76 -12.88 -0.45
CA GLN A 155 -11.16 -13.30 -0.47
C GLN A 155 -12.14 -12.10 -0.47
N LYS A 156 -11.75 -10.96 0.11
CA LYS A 156 -12.58 -9.75 0.10
C LYS A 156 -12.84 -9.22 -1.30
N ALA A 157 -11.90 -9.42 -2.23
CA ALA A 157 -12.06 -9.00 -3.63
C ALA A 157 -13.28 -9.67 -4.30
N PHE A 158 -13.67 -10.85 -3.82
CA PHE A 158 -14.78 -11.68 -4.33
C PHE A 158 -16.05 -11.56 -3.49
N GLY A 159 -16.17 -10.47 -2.74
CA GLY A 159 -17.37 -10.13 -1.97
C GLY A 159 -17.60 -10.99 -0.73
N LEU A 160 -16.60 -11.74 -0.31
CA LEU A 160 -16.66 -12.53 0.91
C LEU A 160 -16.35 -11.65 2.13
N THR A 161 -17.01 -11.96 3.25
CA THR A 161 -16.79 -11.30 4.55
C THR A 161 -16.27 -12.28 5.60
N PRO A 162 -15.09 -12.89 5.39
CA PRO A 162 -14.50 -13.81 6.36
C PRO A 162 -14.17 -13.12 7.69
N PRO A 163 -14.27 -13.84 8.83
CA PRO A 163 -13.65 -13.39 10.07
C PRO A 163 -12.15 -13.08 9.85
N PRO A 164 -11.55 -12.13 10.59
CA PRO A 164 -10.15 -11.75 10.39
C PRO A 164 -9.20 -12.95 10.32
N PHE A 165 -8.47 -13.04 9.20
CA PHE A 165 -7.44 -14.05 8.93
C PHE A 165 -7.94 -15.50 8.83
N VAL A 166 -9.25 -15.69 8.69
CA VAL A 166 -9.87 -16.98 8.42
C VAL A 166 -10.15 -17.09 6.91
N HIS A 167 -9.87 -18.25 6.32
CA HIS A 167 -10.21 -18.52 4.92
C HIS A 167 -11.53 -19.27 4.85
N LEU A 168 -12.46 -18.73 4.07
CA LEU A 168 -13.70 -19.43 3.73
C LEU A 168 -13.44 -20.40 2.57
N PRO A 169 -14.07 -21.59 2.57
CA PRO A 169 -13.82 -22.62 1.55
C PRO A 169 -14.28 -22.22 0.15
N GLU A 170 -15.23 -21.30 0.02
CA GLU A 170 -15.77 -20.79 -1.24
C GLU A 170 -14.87 -19.77 -1.95
N GLY A 171 -13.92 -19.15 -1.24
CA GLY A 171 -13.02 -18.14 -1.80
C GLY A 171 -11.75 -18.73 -2.43
N PRO A 172 -10.94 -17.89 -3.09
CA PRO A 172 -9.60 -18.29 -3.49
C PRO A 172 -8.77 -18.68 -2.27
N ARG A 173 -7.86 -19.63 -2.44
CA ARG A 173 -6.88 -20.02 -1.42
C ARG A 173 -5.50 -19.58 -1.82
N SER A 174 -4.90 -18.73 -1.00
CA SER A 174 -3.49 -18.39 -1.15
C SER A 174 -2.62 -19.43 -0.47
N SER A 175 -1.44 -19.68 -1.00
CA SER A 175 -0.34 -20.38 -0.32
C SER A 175 0.91 -19.56 -0.51
N ILE A 176 1.44 -19.02 0.59
CA ILE A 176 2.59 -18.12 0.60
C ILE A 176 3.64 -18.69 1.56
N VAL A 177 4.82 -18.96 1.02
CA VAL A 177 5.97 -19.45 1.77
C VAL A 177 7.01 -18.33 1.84
N LEU A 178 7.41 -17.98 3.06
CA LEU A 178 8.46 -17.00 3.35
C LEU A 178 9.31 -17.52 4.52
N PRO A 179 10.61 -17.20 4.58
CA PRO A 179 11.54 -17.87 5.50
C PRO A 179 11.43 -17.41 6.97
N ASN A 180 10.55 -16.45 7.29
CA ASN A 180 10.43 -15.89 8.63
C ASN A 180 9.03 -16.06 9.23
N SER A 181 8.98 -16.17 10.56
CA SER A 181 7.74 -16.34 11.33
C SER A 181 6.85 -15.10 11.40
N LEU A 182 7.32 -13.96 10.87
CA LEU A 182 6.56 -12.71 10.74
C LEU A 182 6.16 -12.45 9.29
N SER A 183 5.93 -13.51 8.51
CA SER A 183 5.81 -13.41 7.05
C SER A 183 4.73 -12.45 6.59
N ALA A 184 3.57 -12.38 7.27
CA ALA A 184 2.55 -11.38 6.95
C ALA A 184 3.01 -9.94 7.22
N LEU A 185 3.61 -9.71 8.40
CA LEU A 185 4.12 -8.39 8.77
C LEU A 185 5.26 -7.96 7.83
N HIS A 186 6.14 -8.89 7.44
CA HIS A 186 7.19 -8.66 6.45
C HIS A 186 6.60 -8.20 5.12
N TYR A 187 5.60 -8.93 4.60
CA TYR A 187 4.92 -8.59 3.34
C TYR A 187 4.30 -7.19 3.41
N VAL A 188 3.50 -6.93 4.45
CA VAL A 188 2.80 -5.65 4.62
C VAL A 188 3.78 -4.48 4.77
N ILE A 189 4.84 -4.61 5.58
CA ILE A 189 5.81 -3.53 5.75
C ILE A 189 6.55 -3.21 4.45
N VAL A 190 6.96 -4.22 3.68
CA VAL A 190 7.65 -3.98 2.40
C VAL A 190 6.71 -3.30 1.41
N HIS A 191 5.44 -3.71 1.37
CA HIS A 191 4.40 -3.07 0.56
C HIS A 191 4.26 -1.59 0.94
N GLU A 192 4.07 -1.27 2.22
CA GLU A 192 3.92 0.12 2.67
C GLU A 192 5.19 0.96 2.47
N ILE A 193 6.39 0.37 2.57
CA ILE A 193 7.64 1.03 2.18
C ILE A 193 7.62 1.38 0.69
N GLY A 194 7.02 0.55 -0.17
CA GLY A 194 6.83 0.82 -1.59
C GLY A 194 6.13 2.15 -1.82
N HIS A 195 4.99 2.39 -1.16
CA HIS A 195 4.29 3.68 -1.24
C HIS A 195 5.16 4.86 -0.79
N ILE A 196 5.91 4.70 0.32
CA ILE A 196 6.78 5.77 0.82
C ILE A 196 7.92 6.10 -0.14
N LEU A 197 8.52 5.07 -0.74
CA LEU A 197 9.56 5.26 -1.75
C LEU A 197 9.00 5.89 -3.02
N ASP A 198 7.79 5.53 -3.43
CA ASP A 198 7.12 6.17 -4.56
C ASP A 198 6.96 7.68 -4.33
N PHE A 199 6.41 8.09 -3.19
CA PHE A 199 6.24 9.51 -2.86
C PHE A 199 7.54 10.31 -2.97
N SER A 200 8.67 9.70 -2.59
CA SER A 200 9.97 10.36 -2.52
C SER A 200 10.74 10.34 -3.84
N ASN A 201 10.48 9.33 -4.68
CA ASN A 201 11.24 9.07 -5.91
C ASN A 201 10.42 9.26 -7.18
N LYS A 202 9.12 9.54 -7.05
CA LYS A 202 8.16 9.62 -8.16
C LYS A 202 8.25 8.38 -9.05
N ALA A 203 8.13 7.20 -8.45
CA ALA A 203 8.10 5.96 -9.22
C ALA A 203 6.89 5.98 -10.17
N ASN A 204 5.74 6.40 -9.66
CA ASN A 204 4.53 6.69 -10.41
C ASN A 204 4.42 8.20 -10.70
N ASP A 205 5.20 8.69 -11.67
CA ASP A 205 5.14 10.08 -12.11
C ASP A 205 4.12 10.27 -13.26
N PHE A 206 3.43 11.40 -13.23
CA PHE A 206 2.41 11.77 -14.20
C PHE A 206 2.64 13.20 -14.70
N ILE A 207 2.44 13.40 -16.00
CA ILE A 207 2.60 14.68 -16.68
C ILE A 207 1.33 15.05 -17.44
N CYS A 208 1.21 16.33 -17.77
CA CYS A 208 0.17 16.77 -18.67
C CYS A 208 0.46 16.36 -20.11
N PRO A 209 -0.59 16.03 -20.89
CA PRO A 209 -0.47 15.95 -22.33
C PRO A 209 0.14 17.24 -22.92
N ALA A 210 0.86 17.09 -24.02
CA ALA A 210 1.50 18.22 -24.68
C ALA A 210 0.47 19.28 -25.13
N GLY A 211 0.69 20.53 -24.74
CA GLY A 211 -0.22 21.64 -25.04
C GLY A 211 -1.40 21.80 -24.06
N GLU A 212 -1.50 20.94 -23.05
CA GLU A 212 -2.49 21.03 -21.99
C GLU A 212 -1.87 21.52 -20.67
N ALA A 213 -2.71 22.10 -19.81
CA ALA A 213 -2.36 22.41 -18.43
C ALA A 213 -3.29 21.61 -17.51
N CYS A 214 -2.71 20.88 -16.56
CA CYS A 214 -3.43 20.12 -15.55
C CYS A 214 -3.11 20.75 -14.20
N ALA A 215 -4.15 21.09 -13.46
CA ALA A 215 -4.02 21.54 -12.08
C ALA A 215 -4.97 20.72 -11.21
N PRO A 216 -4.65 19.44 -10.92
CA PRO A 216 -5.55 18.53 -10.19
C PRO A 216 -5.99 19.07 -8.82
N VAL A 217 -5.19 19.94 -8.20
CA VAL A 217 -5.54 20.65 -6.95
C VAL A 217 -6.73 21.61 -7.15
N ASN A 218 -6.83 22.24 -8.31
CA ASN A 218 -7.88 23.21 -8.64
C ASN A 218 -9.05 22.57 -9.41
N ASN A 219 -8.76 21.52 -10.17
CA ASN A 219 -9.74 20.79 -10.97
C ASN A 219 -9.42 19.28 -10.92
N PRO A 220 -10.12 18.51 -10.07
CA PRO A 220 -9.88 17.07 -9.94
C PRO A 220 -9.98 16.29 -11.26
N ASP A 221 -10.82 16.75 -12.21
CA ASP A 221 -10.96 16.10 -13.52
C ASP A 221 -9.68 16.16 -14.36
N ASP A 222 -8.80 17.12 -14.10
CA ASP A 222 -7.51 17.21 -14.77
C ASP A 222 -6.62 16.02 -14.43
N PHE A 223 -6.82 15.39 -13.27
CA PHE A 223 -6.11 14.18 -12.89
C PHE A 223 -6.35 13.03 -13.87
N LEU A 224 -7.59 12.91 -14.37
CA LEU A 224 -7.98 11.86 -15.33
C LEU A 224 -7.32 12.04 -16.70
N LYS A 225 -6.89 13.27 -17.02
CA LYS A 225 -6.23 13.61 -18.29
C LYS A 225 -4.72 13.38 -18.24
N MET A 226 -4.15 13.31 -17.05
CA MET A 226 -2.71 13.13 -16.90
C MET A 226 -2.28 11.78 -17.50
N ILE A 227 -1.09 11.79 -18.11
CA ILE A 227 -0.49 10.61 -18.70
C ILE A 227 0.79 10.24 -17.95
N PRO A 228 1.17 8.95 -17.91
CA PRO A 228 2.40 8.54 -17.26
C PRO A 228 3.62 9.24 -17.85
N ALA A 229 4.51 9.74 -16.99
CA ALA A 229 5.78 10.29 -17.46
C ALA A 229 6.63 9.19 -18.14
N PRO A 230 7.40 9.52 -19.19
CA PRO A 230 8.34 8.56 -19.77
C PRO A 230 9.28 7.99 -18.70
N ASN A 231 9.54 6.68 -18.75
CA ASN A 231 10.38 5.94 -17.80
C ASN A 231 9.85 5.86 -16.34
N SER A 232 8.62 6.29 -16.06
CA SER A 232 7.94 5.96 -14.79
C SER A 232 7.52 4.49 -14.73
N TRP A 233 7.30 3.98 -13.53
CA TRP A 233 6.72 2.65 -13.30
C TRP A 233 5.34 2.54 -13.96
N THR A 234 4.48 3.53 -13.71
CA THR A 234 3.14 3.65 -14.31
C THR A 234 3.17 3.44 -15.82
N ALA A 235 4.16 4.00 -16.52
CA ALA A 235 4.27 3.91 -17.97
C ALA A 235 4.45 2.47 -18.50
N LEU A 236 4.69 1.48 -17.65
CA LEU A 236 4.79 0.07 -18.04
C LEU A 236 3.41 -0.53 -18.33
N SER A 237 2.44 -0.35 -17.43
CA SER A 237 1.15 -1.07 -17.48
C SER A 237 -0.09 -0.17 -17.51
N TRP A 238 0.07 1.14 -17.29
CA TRP A 238 -1.04 2.08 -17.16
C TRP A 238 -1.04 3.12 -18.29
N GLN A 239 -2.24 3.57 -18.68
CA GLN A 239 -2.47 4.63 -19.67
C GLN A 239 -2.72 5.99 -18.99
N SER A 240 -3.37 5.98 -17.83
CA SER A 240 -3.64 7.15 -16.99
C SER A 240 -3.68 6.68 -15.52
N PRO A 241 -3.82 7.59 -14.54
CA PRO A 241 -3.91 7.18 -13.14
C PRO A 241 -5.06 6.21 -12.82
N MET A 242 -6.09 6.19 -13.66
CA MET A 242 -7.33 5.44 -13.42
C MET A 242 -7.58 4.34 -14.46
N LYS A 243 -6.72 4.20 -15.46
CA LYS A 243 -6.95 3.28 -16.57
C LYS A 243 -5.67 2.50 -16.92
N PRO A 244 -5.70 1.17 -16.83
CA PRO A 244 -4.65 0.32 -17.40
C PRO A 244 -4.51 0.54 -18.91
N LYS A 245 -3.38 0.11 -19.48
CA LYS A 245 -3.27 0.01 -20.95
C LYS A 245 -4.26 -1.03 -21.47
N ASP A 246 -4.58 -0.97 -22.77
CA ASP A 246 -5.59 -1.84 -23.37
C ASP A 246 -5.23 -3.34 -23.23
N LEU A 247 -3.95 -3.72 -23.36
CA LEU A 247 -3.49 -5.11 -23.15
C LEU A 247 -3.57 -5.58 -21.69
N GLN A 248 -3.75 -4.64 -20.75
CA GLN A 248 -3.83 -4.90 -19.31
C GLN A 248 -5.27 -4.79 -18.79
N THR A 249 -6.20 -4.36 -19.65
CA THR A 249 -7.62 -4.19 -19.32
C THR A 249 -8.40 -5.43 -19.72
N PHE A 250 -9.30 -5.88 -18.87
CA PHE A 250 -10.17 -7.03 -19.14
C PHE A 250 -11.57 -6.82 -18.52
N PRO A 251 -12.64 -7.46 -19.05
CA PRO A 251 -14.03 -7.19 -18.65
C PRO A 251 -14.33 -7.16 -17.14
N LEU A 252 -13.68 -8.03 -16.35
CA LEU A 252 -13.93 -8.10 -14.91
C LEU A 252 -13.05 -7.15 -14.07
N TRP A 253 -12.06 -6.48 -14.68
CA TRP A 253 -11.15 -5.57 -13.96
C TRP A 253 -11.90 -4.46 -13.23
N SER A 254 -12.92 -3.86 -13.86
CA SER A 254 -13.66 -2.74 -13.29
C SER A 254 -14.49 -3.07 -12.05
N LYS A 255 -14.65 -4.36 -11.71
CA LYS A 255 -15.34 -4.84 -10.51
C LYS A 255 -14.39 -5.13 -9.35
N LEU A 256 -13.08 -5.04 -9.58
CA LEU A 256 -12.07 -5.31 -8.56
C LEU A 256 -12.14 -4.24 -7.48
N CYS A 257 -12.40 -4.66 -6.24
CA CYS A 257 -12.45 -3.76 -5.10
C CYS A 257 -12.21 -4.55 -3.80
N PHE A 258 -11.47 -3.97 -2.85
CA PHE A 258 -11.12 -4.62 -1.58
C PHE A 258 -11.79 -3.98 -0.35
N TYR A 259 -12.14 -2.69 -0.43
CA TYR A 259 -12.68 -1.89 0.66
C TYR A 259 -13.73 -0.92 0.12
N ASP A 260 -14.82 -0.70 0.88
CA ASP A 260 -15.91 0.25 0.57
C ASP A 260 -16.50 0.13 -0.86
N CYS A 261 -16.73 -1.11 -1.29
CA CYS A 261 -17.12 -1.44 -2.66
C CYS A 261 -18.57 -1.09 -2.98
N LYS A 262 -18.78 -0.33 -4.06
CA LYS A 262 -20.12 -0.13 -4.66
C LYS A 262 -20.53 -1.30 -5.55
N GLU A 263 -19.56 -1.83 -6.29
CA GLU A 263 -19.65 -3.05 -7.08
C GLU A 263 -18.41 -3.90 -6.75
N GLN A 264 -18.56 -5.22 -6.73
CA GLN A 264 -17.50 -6.15 -6.37
C GLN A 264 -17.61 -7.42 -7.21
N LEU A 265 -16.50 -8.14 -7.37
CA LEU A 265 -16.53 -9.48 -7.92
C LEU A 265 -17.33 -10.38 -6.98
N SER A 266 -18.01 -11.37 -7.55
CA SER A 266 -18.60 -12.47 -6.80
C SER A 266 -17.69 -13.70 -6.86
N VAL A 267 -17.95 -14.68 -6.00
CA VAL A 267 -17.30 -16.01 -6.09
C VAL A 267 -17.47 -16.64 -7.47
N ALA A 268 -18.59 -16.39 -8.16
CA ALA A 268 -18.83 -16.90 -9.51
C ALA A 268 -17.91 -16.27 -10.57
N ASP A 269 -17.42 -15.04 -10.34
CA ASP A 269 -16.49 -14.35 -11.24
C ASP A 269 -15.03 -14.82 -11.05
N MET A 270 -14.73 -15.57 -9.97
CA MET A 270 -13.36 -15.88 -9.53
C MET A 270 -12.51 -16.54 -10.61
N GLU A 271 -12.99 -17.63 -11.20
CA GLU A 271 -12.22 -18.37 -12.21
C GLU A 271 -11.96 -17.52 -13.45
N ASP A 272 -13.01 -16.87 -13.95
CA ASP A 272 -12.94 -16.01 -15.12
C ASP A 272 -12.02 -14.80 -14.87
N PHE A 273 -12.02 -14.26 -13.66
CA PHE A 273 -11.16 -13.15 -13.26
C PHE A 273 -9.68 -13.56 -13.28
N TYR A 274 -9.29 -14.64 -12.59
CA TYR A 274 -7.88 -15.05 -12.60
C TYR A 274 -7.40 -15.49 -13.97
N ARG A 275 -8.25 -16.13 -14.78
CA ARG A 275 -7.93 -16.47 -16.18
C ARG A 275 -7.63 -15.21 -17.02
N GLN A 276 -8.38 -14.13 -16.80
CA GLN A 276 -8.16 -12.84 -17.48
C GLN A 276 -6.99 -12.04 -16.93
N LEU A 277 -6.74 -12.12 -15.61
CA LEU A 277 -5.61 -11.47 -14.95
C LEU A 277 -4.28 -12.14 -15.31
N ALA A 278 -4.25 -13.47 -15.44
CA ALA A 278 -3.04 -14.25 -15.70
C ALA A 278 -2.14 -13.71 -16.84
N PRO A 279 -2.65 -13.37 -18.04
CA PRO A 279 -1.83 -12.84 -19.14
C PRO A 279 -1.43 -11.37 -19.01
N THR A 280 -1.93 -10.62 -18.01
CA THR A 280 -1.56 -9.21 -17.80
C THR A 280 -0.22 -9.08 -17.07
N ASP A 281 0.34 -7.87 -17.08
CA ASP A 281 1.55 -7.48 -16.36
C ASP A 281 1.29 -7.17 -14.87
N PHE A 282 0.07 -7.31 -14.36
CA PHE A 282 -0.23 -7.14 -12.94
C PHE A 282 0.13 -8.39 -12.15
N ILE A 283 1.03 -8.27 -11.19
CA ILE A 283 1.57 -9.45 -10.49
C ILE A 283 0.54 -10.14 -9.59
N SER A 284 -0.35 -9.37 -8.97
CA SER A 284 -1.42 -9.85 -8.09
C SER A 284 -2.74 -9.17 -8.46
N THR A 285 -3.83 -9.63 -7.85
CA THR A 285 -5.13 -8.94 -7.95
C THR A 285 -5.01 -7.53 -7.37
N TYR A 286 -4.33 -7.37 -6.22
CA TYR A 286 -4.12 -6.08 -5.58
C TYR A 286 -3.29 -5.11 -6.45
N ALA A 287 -2.29 -5.61 -7.17
CA ALA A 287 -1.50 -4.83 -8.13
C ALA A 287 -2.36 -4.26 -9.29
N ALA A 288 -3.48 -4.89 -9.62
CA ALA A 288 -4.38 -4.41 -10.67
C ALA A 288 -5.32 -3.28 -10.21
N VAL A 289 -5.32 -2.92 -8.92
CA VAL A 289 -6.22 -1.89 -8.36
C VAL A 289 -5.83 -0.48 -8.82
N SER A 290 -4.54 -0.15 -8.77
CA SER A 290 -4.04 1.19 -9.11
C SER A 290 -2.53 1.16 -9.43
N PRO A 291 -1.96 2.18 -10.10
CA PRO A 291 -0.53 2.22 -10.39
C PRO A 291 0.35 2.24 -9.14
N TRP A 292 -0.12 2.84 -8.05
CA TRP A 292 0.60 2.84 -6.78
C TRP A 292 0.62 1.46 -6.14
N GLU A 293 -0.51 0.76 -6.14
CA GLU A 293 -0.57 -0.62 -5.63
C GLU A 293 0.22 -1.58 -6.51
N ASP A 294 0.23 -1.37 -7.83
CA ASP A 294 1.08 -2.12 -8.76
C ASP A 294 2.56 -1.99 -8.40
N PHE A 295 3.02 -0.76 -8.13
CA PHE A 295 4.40 -0.52 -7.73
C PHE A 295 4.74 -1.17 -6.38
N ALA A 296 3.90 -0.94 -5.36
CA ALA A 296 4.12 -1.47 -4.01
C ALA A 296 4.10 -3.01 -3.98
N GLU A 297 3.14 -3.64 -4.66
CA GLU A 297 3.09 -5.10 -4.81
C GLU A 297 4.31 -5.62 -5.57
N SER A 298 4.70 -4.97 -6.66
CA SER A 298 5.86 -5.41 -7.44
C SER A 298 7.19 -5.25 -6.69
N LEU A 299 7.34 -4.20 -5.88
CA LEU A 299 8.48 -4.08 -4.98
C LEU A 299 8.48 -5.22 -3.95
N THR A 300 7.31 -5.53 -3.39
CA THR A 300 7.15 -6.63 -2.44
C THR A 300 7.56 -7.96 -3.06
N PHE A 301 7.05 -8.30 -4.23
CA PHE A 301 7.46 -9.49 -4.97
C PHE A 301 8.95 -9.50 -5.32
N HIS A 302 9.52 -8.36 -5.70
CA HIS A 302 10.96 -8.24 -5.98
C HIS A 302 11.82 -8.60 -4.76
N VAL A 303 11.45 -8.08 -3.58
CA VAL A 303 12.15 -8.33 -2.32
C VAL A 303 11.94 -9.77 -1.88
N MET A 304 10.70 -10.25 -1.87
CA MET A 304 10.39 -11.62 -1.43
C MET A 304 11.06 -12.66 -2.33
N ALA A 305 11.12 -12.44 -3.64
CA ALA A 305 11.77 -13.34 -4.59
C ALA A 305 13.30 -13.42 -4.45
N GLN A 306 13.93 -12.63 -3.59
CA GLN A 306 15.34 -12.82 -3.20
C GLN A 306 15.52 -13.99 -2.22
N HIS A 307 14.44 -14.46 -1.59
CA HIS A 307 14.46 -15.66 -0.78
C HIS A 307 14.27 -16.90 -1.66
N GLU A 308 15.18 -17.88 -1.54
CA GLU A 308 15.16 -19.10 -2.35
C GLU A 308 13.84 -19.89 -2.19
N ASP A 309 13.30 -19.90 -0.98
CA ASP A 309 12.06 -20.62 -0.63
C ASP A 309 10.79 -19.79 -0.84
N PHE A 310 10.87 -18.59 -1.45
CA PHE A 310 9.67 -17.82 -1.71
C PHE A 310 8.74 -18.59 -2.65
N GLU A 311 7.50 -18.79 -2.24
CA GLU A 311 6.42 -19.30 -3.08
C GLU A 311 5.19 -18.45 -2.85
N TYR A 312 4.43 -18.20 -3.92
CA TYR A 312 3.12 -17.59 -3.83
C TYR A 312 2.21 -18.18 -4.91
N GLN A 313 1.26 -19.01 -4.48
CA GLN A 313 0.22 -19.58 -5.33
C GLN A 313 -1.16 -19.09 -4.92
N ILE A 314 -2.04 -18.92 -5.91
CA ILE A 314 -3.47 -18.77 -5.72
C ILE A 314 -4.17 -19.97 -6.33
N GLN A 315 -4.99 -20.66 -5.55
CA GLN A 315 -5.80 -21.79 -5.98
C GLN A 315 -7.27 -21.37 -6.06
N THR A 316 -7.87 -21.60 -7.23
CA THR A 316 -9.33 -21.55 -7.46
C THR A 316 -9.86 -23.00 -7.52
N PRO A 317 -11.18 -23.22 -7.66
CA PRO A 317 -11.73 -24.56 -7.85
C PRO A 317 -11.20 -25.31 -9.09
N PHE A 318 -10.73 -24.59 -10.12
CA PHE A 318 -10.36 -25.20 -11.40
C PHE A 318 -8.89 -25.02 -11.79
N ALA A 319 -8.19 -24.04 -11.22
CA ALA A 319 -6.83 -23.69 -11.62
C ALA A 319 -5.95 -23.27 -10.43
N SER A 320 -4.64 -23.40 -10.63
CA SER A 320 -3.62 -22.84 -9.76
C SER A 320 -2.82 -21.79 -10.53
N TYR A 321 -2.61 -20.63 -9.91
CA TYR A 321 -1.88 -19.51 -10.47
C TYR A 321 -0.63 -19.27 -9.63
N ASP A 322 0.54 -19.58 -10.19
CA ASP A 322 1.84 -19.37 -9.56
C ASP A 322 2.29 -17.91 -9.80
N LEU A 323 2.13 -17.08 -8.78
CA LEU A 323 2.48 -15.66 -8.85
C LEU A 323 3.99 -15.45 -8.82
N LYS A 324 4.77 -16.31 -8.16
CA LYS A 324 6.24 -16.20 -8.26
C LYS A 324 6.71 -16.44 -9.69
N LYS A 325 6.22 -17.51 -10.34
CA LYS A 325 6.52 -17.78 -11.75
C LYS A 325 6.05 -16.65 -12.65
N LYS A 326 4.89 -16.05 -12.35
CA LYS A 326 4.43 -14.85 -13.04
C LYS A 326 5.43 -13.70 -12.90
N TRP A 327 5.85 -13.37 -11.68
CA TRP A 327 6.87 -12.35 -11.41
C TRP A 327 8.13 -12.61 -12.24
N ASP A 328 8.61 -13.85 -12.24
CA ASP A 328 9.79 -14.25 -13.00
C ASP A 328 9.66 -14.03 -14.51
N GLY A 329 8.44 -14.06 -15.05
CA GLY A 329 8.12 -13.74 -16.44
C GLY A 329 7.95 -12.23 -16.74
N LEU A 330 7.78 -11.37 -15.73
CA LEU A 330 7.59 -9.91 -15.91
C LEU A 330 8.92 -9.18 -16.10
N GLY A 331 9.66 -9.55 -17.14
CA GLY A 331 11.05 -9.13 -17.37
C GLY A 331 11.27 -7.60 -17.33
N ILE A 332 10.43 -6.82 -18.01
CA ILE A 332 10.57 -5.35 -18.07
C ILE A 332 10.36 -4.73 -16.68
N LYS A 333 9.34 -5.18 -15.93
CA LYS A 333 9.08 -4.73 -14.56
C LYS A 333 10.22 -5.09 -13.61
N LYS A 334 10.77 -6.31 -13.72
CA LYS A 334 11.94 -6.74 -12.94
C LYS A 334 13.17 -5.86 -13.20
N ILE A 335 13.46 -5.58 -14.46
CA ILE A 335 14.58 -4.70 -14.86
C ILE A 335 14.36 -3.30 -14.28
N TRP A 336 13.17 -2.73 -14.46
CA TRP A 336 12.87 -1.40 -13.93
C TRP A 336 13.02 -1.34 -12.41
N MET A 337 12.51 -2.35 -11.69
CA MET A 337 12.62 -2.43 -10.23
C MET A 337 14.07 -2.54 -9.76
N GLN A 338 14.88 -3.36 -10.45
CA GLN A 338 16.30 -3.47 -10.17
C GLN A 338 17.02 -2.14 -10.40
N ASP A 339 16.74 -1.46 -11.51
CA ASP A 339 17.32 -0.16 -11.81
C ASP A 339 16.88 0.90 -10.80
N PHE A 340 15.61 0.90 -10.41
CA PHE A 340 15.07 1.77 -9.38
C PHE A 340 15.80 1.57 -8.05
N LEU A 341 15.89 0.33 -7.58
CA LEU A 341 16.60 0.01 -6.34
C LEU A 341 18.11 0.22 -6.44
N ASN A 342 18.70 0.27 -7.64
CA ASN A 342 20.12 0.58 -7.81
C ASN A 342 20.44 2.08 -7.78
N ARG A 343 19.43 2.96 -7.96
CA ARG A 343 19.61 4.42 -7.86
C ARG A 343 20.00 4.85 -6.45
N ASP A 344 20.41 6.11 -6.34
CA ASP A 344 20.46 6.83 -5.08
C ASP A 344 19.02 7.20 -4.68
N LEU A 345 18.39 6.32 -3.91
CA LEU A 345 17.00 6.48 -3.49
C LEU A 345 16.87 7.66 -2.53
N LYS A 346 15.87 8.49 -2.79
CA LYS A 346 15.43 9.54 -1.88
C LYS A 346 14.49 8.96 -0.84
N TYR A 347 14.53 9.53 0.35
CA TYR A 347 13.62 9.24 1.44
C TYR A 347 12.93 10.54 1.87
N PRO A 348 11.73 10.49 2.49
CA PRO A 348 11.04 11.69 2.93
C PRO A 348 11.93 12.52 3.84
N THR A 349 11.98 13.84 3.63
CA THR A 349 12.81 14.71 4.48
C THR A 349 12.20 14.79 5.86
N PRO A 350 12.99 14.83 6.96
CA PRO A 350 12.42 15.06 8.27
C PRO A 350 11.65 16.39 8.31
N LEU A 351 10.38 16.35 8.74
CA LEU A 351 9.62 17.56 9.07
C LEU A 351 10.44 18.41 10.08
N LYS A 352 10.69 19.68 9.73
CA LYS A 352 11.53 20.63 10.49
C LYS A 352 10.79 21.28 11.64
#